data_AF-A0A7C6ISH3-F1
#
_entry.id   AF-A0A7C6ISH3-F1
#
_cell.length_a   1.000
_cell.length_b   1.000
_cell.length_c   1.000
_cell.angle_alpha   90.00
_cell.angle_beta   90.00
_cell.angle_gamma   90.00
#
_symmetry.space_group_name_H-M   'P 1'
#
loop_
_entity.id
_entity.type
_entity.pdbx_description
1 polymer ?
#
loop_
_entity_poly.entity_id
_entity_poly.type
_entity_poly.pdbx_seq_one_letter_code
_entity_poly.pdbx_strand_id
1 'polypeptide(L)'
;MNKLSLVLIIMGIIIIIFPVIGDLREKQRQQQLVDEFYMQNSDPSALLESYRQVNDILNTHTEENASLHYSIEENNDADQSNRSSDEKSKNPPAKPQVRGILVINKINLRLPIFYGTSQRELAMGVGLVKGTAKIGEMGNMVLAGHRGRSFGRLLNRLNELVSGDVIVVDSGSKNYVYSVYEKEVVYPEDTHVLYGPKDQRTLTLITCHPLHQTSHRLVIKARLID
;
A
#
# COMPACT_ATOMS: atom_id res chain seq x y z
N MET A 1 -39.85 4.31 -31.24
CA MET A 1 -38.63 5.00 -30.76
C MET A 1 -37.75 5.28 -31.97
N ASN A 2 -37.33 6.53 -32.19
CA ASN A 2 -36.55 6.87 -33.38
C ASN A 2 -35.18 6.19 -33.32
N LYS A 3 -34.69 5.64 -34.43
CA LYS A 3 -33.38 4.96 -34.50
C LYS A 3 -32.25 5.85 -33.98
N LEU A 4 -32.34 7.16 -34.22
CA LEU A 4 -31.40 8.17 -33.72
C LEU A 4 -31.40 8.25 -32.18
N SER A 5 -32.58 8.25 -31.55
CA SER A 5 -32.70 8.29 -30.09
C SER A 5 -32.10 7.03 -29.45
N LEU A 6 -32.30 5.86 -30.05
CA LEU A 6 -31.69 4.61 -29.59
C LEU A 6 -30.16 4.68 -29.63
N VAL A 7 -29.57 5.19 -30.72
CA VAL A 7 -28.11 5.32 -30.87
C VAL A 7 -27.51 6.25 -29.81
N LEU A 8 -28.14 7.40 -29.55
CA LEU A 8 -27.68 8.34 -28.54
C LEU A 8 -27.73 7.75 -27.12
N ILE A 9 -28.79 6.98 -26.81
CA ILE A 9 -28.91 6.28 -25.52
C ILE A 9 -27.79 5.25 -25.35
N ILE A 10 -27.53 4.43 -26.39
CA ILE A 10 -26.46 3.42 -26.33
C ILE A 10 -25.09 4.07 -26.18
N MET A 11 -24.81 5.14 -26.92
CA MET A 11 -23.55 5.87 -26.82
C MET A 11 -23.35 6.48 -25.41
N GLY A 12 -24.40 7.07 -24.82
CA GLY A 12 -24.37 7.58 -23.45
C GLY A 12 -24.08 6.48 -22.42
N ILE A 13 -24.71 5.31 -22.57
CA ILE A 13 -24.45 4.16 -21.70
C ILE A 13 -23.00 3.69 -21.82
N ILE A 14 -22.44 3.60 -23.03
CA ILE A 14 -21.03 3.21 -23.25
C ILE A 14 -20.08 4.19 -22.57
N ILE A 15 -20.34 5.50 -22.65
CA ILE A 15 -19.52 6.53 -22.00
C ILE A 15 -19.53 6.39 -20.48
N ILE A 16 -20.67 6.06 -19.88
CA ILE A 16 -20.80 5.85 -18.43
C ILE A 16 -20.15 4.52 -17.99
N ILE A 17 -20.31 3.46 -18.78
CA ILE A 17 -19.78 2.13 -18.46
C ILE A 17 -18.26 2.07 -18.60
N PHE A 18 -17.69 2.76 -19.58
CA PHE A 18 -16.24 2.74 -19.85
C PHE A 18 -15.38 3.01 -18.60
N PRO A 19 -15.59 4.08 -17.82
CA PRO A 19 -14.77 4.34 -16.65
C PRO A 19 -14.96 3.30 -15.53
N VAL A 20 -16.19 2.79 -15.38
CA VAL A 20 -16.50 1.74 -14.39
C VAL A 20 -15.77 0.45 -14.72
N ILE A 21 -15.78 0.02 -15.99
CA ILE A 21 -15.03 -1.17 -16.43
C ILE A 21 -13.53 -0.98 -16.23
N GLY A 22 -13.00 0.22 -16.52
CA GLY A 22 -11.60 0.54 -16.30
C GLY A 22 -11.17 0.40 -14.84
N ASP A 23 -11.94 0.96 -13.90
CA ASP A 23 -11.63 0.86 -12.47
C ASP A 23 -11.77 -0.57 -11.94
N LEU A 24 -12.77 -1.31 -12.41
CA LEU A 24 -12.95 -2.72 -12.05
C LEU A 24 -11.79 -3.60 -12.51
N ARG A 25 -11.31 -3.41 -13.74
CA ARG A 25 -10.15 -4.15 -14.28
C ARG A 25 -8.89 -3.87 -13.47
N GLU A 26 -8.65 -2.61 -13.12
CA GLU A 26 -7.46 -2.24 -12.35
C GLU A 26 -7.52 -2.80 -10.93
N LYS A 27 -8.70 -2.72 -10.29
CA LYS A 27 -8.91 -3.32 -8.96
C LYS A 27 -8.70 -4.84 -8.98
N GLN A 28 -9.20 -5.54 -9.99
CA GLN A 28 -8.97 -6.97 -10.15
C GLN A 28 -7.49 -7.30 -10.36
N ARG A 29 -6.79 -6.53 -11.18
CA ARG A 29 -5.34 -6.71 -11.41
C ARG A 29 -4.53 -6.52 -10.14
N GLN A 30 -4.87 -5.51 -9.32
CA GLN A 30 -4.24 -5.29 -8.03
C GLN A 30 -4.52 -6.44 -7.07
N GLN A 31 -5.76 -6.92 -7.02
CA GLN A 31 -6.12 -8.07 -6.20
C GLN A 31 -5.34 -9.33 -6.60
N GLN A 32 -5.20 -9.59 -7.91
CA GLN A 32 -4.42 -10.74 -8.39
C GLN A 32 -2.96 -10.70 -7.93
N LEU A 33 -2.33 -9.52 -7.90
CA LEU A 33 -0.95 -9.37 -7.42
C LEU A 33 -0.84 -9.58 -5.90
N VAL A 34 -1.86 -9.15 -5.16
CA VAL A 34 -1.97 -9.42 -3.72
C VAL A 34 -2.12 -10.93 -3.50
N ASP A 35 -3.06 -11.57 -4.18
CA ASP A 35 -3.32 -13.00 -4.07
C ASP A 35 -2.07 -13.81 -4.48
N GLU A 36 -1.41 -13.46 -5.60
CA GLU A 36 -0.15 -14.07 -6.04
C GLU A 36 0.96 -13.93 -4.99
N PHE A 37 1.07 -12.76 -4.35
CA PHE A 37 2.05 -12.54 -3.28
C PHE A 37 1.80 -13.48 -2.09
N TYR A 38 0.55 -13.64 -1.65
CA TYR A 38 0.24 -14.53 -0.54
C TYR A 38 0.40 -16.01 -0.92
N MET A 39 0.00 -16.41 -2.14
CA MET A 39 0.21 -17.79 -2.63
C MET A 39 1.68 -18.17 -2.75
N GLN A 40 2.57 -17.19 -3.01
CA GLN A 40 4.00 -17.42 -3.14
C GLN A 40 4.72 -17.44 -1.79
N ASN A 41 4.29 -16.62 -0.82
CA ASN A 41 4.96 -16.46 0.47
C ASN A 41 4.28 -17.22 1.61
N SER A 42 3.10 -17.80 1.38
CA SER A 42 2.27 -18.46 2.39
C SER A 42 1.25 -19.46 1.78
N ASP A 43 0.61 -20.30 2.60
CA ASP A 43 -0.50 -21.17 2.18
C ASP A 43 -1.77 -20.33 1.83
N PRO A 44 -2.66 -20.73 0.90
CA PRO A 44 -3.94 -20.05 0.63
C PRO A 44 -4.75 -19.64 1.88
N SER A 45 -4.68 -20.41 2.96
CA SER A 45 -5.30 -20.09 4.26
C SER A 45 -4.69 -18.87 4.95
N ALA A 46 -3.40 -18.59 4.71
CA ALA A 46 -2.67 -17.48 5.29
C ALA A 46 -3.07 -16.11 4.69
N LEU A 47 -3.68 -16.07 3.51
CA LEU A 47 -4.30 -14.85 2.99
C LEU A 47 -5.39 -14.37 3.94
N LEU A 48 -6.31 -15.27 4.30
CA LEU A 48 -7.42 -14.99 5.20
C LEU A 48 -6.89 -14.66 6.61
N GLU A 49 -5.86 -15.37 7.04
CA GLU A 49 -5.22 -15.11 8.33
C GLU A 49 -4.51 -13.76 8.37
N SER A 50 -3.79 -13.36 7.31
CA SER A 50 -3.25 -12.02 7.17
C SER A 50 -4.35 -10.96 7.18
N TYR A 51 -5.47 -11.16 6.47
CA TYR A 51 -6.61 -10.24 6.53
C TYR A 51 -7.16 -10.13 7.96
N ARG A 52 -7.29 -11.24 8.69
CA ARG A 52 -7.73 -11.25 10.09
C ARG A 52 -6.75 -10.52 10.99
N GLN A 53 -5.48 -10.92 10.97
CA GLN A 53 -4.43 -10.32 11.78
C GLN A 53 -4.28 -8.82 11.53
N VAL A 54 -4.27 -8.40 10.25
CA VAL A 54 -4.19 -6.97 9.90
C VAL A 54 -5.44 -6.23 10.38
N ASN A 55 -6.63 -6.82 10.25
CA ASN A 55 -7.85 -6.21 10.78
C ASN A 55 -7.87 -6.16 12.31
N ASP A 56 -7.39 -7.20 13.01
CA ASP A 56 -7.33 -7.25 14.47
C ASP A 56 -6.35 -6.22 15.02
N ILE A 57 -5.17 -6.09 14.40
CA ILE A 57 -4.21 -5.01 14.69
C ILE A 57 -4.89 -3.65 14.52
N LEU A 58 -5.54 -3.45 13.37
CA LEU A 58 -6.17 -2.16 13.05
C LEU A 58 -7.34 -1.86 13.99
N ASN A 59 -8.11 -2.88 14.40
CA ASN A 59 -9.18 -2.75 15.38
C ASN A 59 -8.61 -2.46 16.76
N THR A 60 -7.55 -3.13 17.20
CA THR A 60 -6.89 -2.88 18.50
C THR A 60 -6.41 -1.43 18.61
N HIS A 61 -5.83 -0.88 17.54
CA HIS A 61 -5.41 0.53 17.51
C HIS A 61 -6.56 1.52 17.20
N THR A 62 -7.74 1.04 16.82
CA THR A 62 -8.96 1.86 16.70
C THR A 62 -9.78 1.84 18.01
N GLU A 63 -9.70 0.74 18.76
CA GLU A 63 -10.44 0.43 19.99
C GLU A 63 -9.73 0.85 21.28
N GLU A 64 -8.57 1.52 21.21
CA GLU A 64 -8.05 2.28 22.36
C GLU A 64 -9.00 3.43 22.80
N ASN A 65 -10.14 3.61 22.09
CA ASN A 65 -11.31 4.41 22.49
C ASN A 65 -12.59 3.61 22.86
N ALA A 66 -12.55 2.28 22.96
CA ALA A 66 -13.71 1.48 23.32
C ALA A 66 -13.32 0.15 23.99
N SER A 67 -13.09 0.21 25.30
CA SER A 67 -12.91 -0.96 26.15
C SER A 67 -14.12 -1.91 26.13
N LEU A 68 -13.92 -3.20 25.81
CA LEU A 68 -14.51 -4.31 26.57
C LEU A 68 -13.92 -5.68 26.19
N HIS A 69 -13.00 -6.13 27.04
CA HIS A 69 -12.76 -7.50 27.54
C HIS A 69 -13.35 -8.70 26.77
N TYR A 70 -12.47 -9.53 26.20
CA TYR A 70 -12.67 -10.98 26.15
C TYR A 70 -11.31 -11.70 26.18
N SER A 71 -11.20 -12.71 27.04
CA SER A 71 -9.97 -13.45 27.36
C SER A 71 -10.09 -14.87 26.81
N ILE A 72 -9.08 -15.41 26.12
CA ILE A 72 -8.69 -16.84 26.15
C ILE A 72 -7.16 -16.96 25.94
N GLU A 73 -6.59 -17.92 26.66
CA GLU A 73 -5.20 -18.21 26.98
C GLU A 73 -4.34 -18.84 25.85
N GLU A 74 -3.03 -18.74 26.09
CA GLU A 74 -1.82 -19.33 25.50
C GLU A 74 -1.93 -20.69 24.78
N ASN A 75 -1.08 -20.87 23.75
CA ASN A 75 0.06 -21.79 23.86
C ASN A 75 1.19 -21.52 22.83
N ASN A 76 2.41 -21.67 23.33
CA ASN A 76 3.71 -21.53 22.68
C ASN A 76 4.00 -22.62 21.62
N ASP A 77 4.84 -22.33 20.62
CA ASP A 77 6.25 -22.75 20.62
C ASP A 77 6.99 -22.41 19.32
N ALA A 78 8.30 -22.27 19.49
CA ALA A 78 9.33 -21.85 18.55
C ALA A 78 9.50 -22.77 17.31
N ASP A 79 10.06 -22.25 16.22
CA ASP A 79 11.43 -22.63 15.82
C ASP A 79 11.99 -21.74 14.68
N GLN A 80 13.30 -21.57 14.73
CA GLN A 80 14.18 -20.88 13.82
C GLN A 80 14.29 -21.62 12.48
N SER A 81 14.55 -20.89 11.39
CA SER A 81 15.83 -21.08 10.66
C SER A 81 15.98 -20.15 9.46
N ASN A 82 17.10 -19.44 9.51
CA ASN A 82 17.90 -18.92 8.41
C ASN A 82 17.73 -19.64 7.08
N ARG A 83 17.60 -18.86 5.99
CA ARG A 83 18.31 -19.12 4.73
C ARG A 83 18.44 -17.84 3.90
N SER A 84 19.57 -17.19 4.13
CA SER A 84 20.25 -16.32 3.17
C SER A 84 20.59 -17.09 1.90
N SER A 85 20.26 -16.53 0.75
CA SER A 85 21.04 -16.71 -0.46
C SER A 85 20.81 -15.52 -1.40
N ASP A 86 21.81 -14.64 -1.41
CA ASP A 86 22.15 -13.83 -2.56
C ASP A 86 22.35 -14.74 -3.78
N GLU A 87 21.69 -14.46 -4.89
CA GLU A 87 22.23 -14.79 -6.21
C GLU A 87 21.70 -13.84 -7.29
N LYS A 88 22.61 -13.02 -7.81
CA LYS A 88 22.43 -12.23 -9.03
C LYS A 88 22.31 -13.17 -10.22
N SER A 89 21.16 -13.16 -10.91
CA SER A 89 21.04 -13.72 -12.25
C SER A 89 20.46 -12.69 -13.24
N LYS A 90 21.16 -12.51 -14.36
CA LYS A 90 20.78 -11.64 -15.48
C LYS A 90 19.62 -12.29 -16.24
N ASN A 91 18.46 -11.64 -16.28
CA ASN A 91 17.31 -12.04 -17.09
C ASN A 91 16.61 -10.80 -17.70
N PRO A 92 15.86 -10.93 -18.81
CA PRO A 92 15.03 -9.85 -19.38
C PRO A 92 14.13 -9.25 -18.28
N PRO A 93 13.73 -7.96 -18.35
CA PRO A 93 13.28 -7.22 -17.17
C PRO A 93 12.24 -8.02 -16.42
N ALA A 94 12.66 -8.55 -15.27
CA ALA A 94 11.87 -9.47 -14.48
C ALA A 94 10.50 -8.82 -14.23
N LYS A 95 9.43 -9.61 -14.30
CA LYS A 95 8.11 -9.12 -13.92
C LYS A 95 8.23 -8.39 -12.57
N PRO A 96 7.62 -7.20 -12.40
CA PRO A 96 7.69 -6.47 -11.15
C PRO A 96 7.27 -7.37 -9.99
N GLN A 97 8.21 -7.66 -9.09
CA GLN A 97 7.97 -8.57 -7.98
C GLN A 97 7.39 -7.79 -6.80
N VAL A 98 6.26 -8.27 -6.29
CA VAL A 98 5.65 -7.76 -5.06
C VAL A 98 6.53 -8.17 -3.87
N ARG A 99 6.81 -7.22 -2.98
CA ARG A 99 7.67 -7.41 -1.79
C ARG A 99 6.92 -7.33 -0.47
N GLY A 100 5.69 -6.85 -0.52
CA GLY A 100 4.80 -6.70 0.62
C GLY A 100 3.53 -6.01 0.21
N ILE A 101 2.61 -5.86 1.15
CA ILE A 101 1.31 -5.22 0.94
C ILE A 101 1.20 -4.03 1.89
N LEU A 102 0.86 -2.85 1.35
CA LEU A 102 0.52 -1.66 2.11
C LEU A 102 -0.98 -1.67 2.40
N VAL A 103 -1.36 -1.58 3.67
CA VAL A 103 -2.76 -1.58 4.12
C VAL A 103 -3.06 -0.35 4.97
N ILE A 104 -4.14 0.36 4.63
CA ILE A 104 -4.63 1.53 5.37
C ILE A 104 -6.16 1.48 5.42
N ASN A 105 -6.72 0.94 6.51
CA ASN A 105 -8.16 0.66 6.61
C ASN A 105 -9.03 1.92 6.54
N LYS A 106 -8.60 3.03 7.16
CA LYS A 106 -9.33 4.31 7.14
C LYS A 106 -9.74 4.76 5.74
N ILE A 107 -8.90 4.48 4.74
CA ILE A 107 -9.15 4.85 3.34
C ILE A 107 -9.46 3.65 2.44
N ASN A 108 -9.69 2.46 3.02
CA ASN A 108 -9.92 1.18 2.33
C ASN A 108 -8.84 0.89 1.28
N LEU A 109 -7.58 1.09 1.66
CA LEU A 109 -6.43 0.94 0.77
C LEU A 109 -5.71 -0.38 1.07
N ARG A 110 -5.50 -1.18 0.02
CA ARG A 110 -4.65 -2.36 0.02
C ARG A 110 -3.90 -2.39 -1.31
N LEU A 111 -2.59 -2.17 -1.30
CA LEU A 111 -1.78 -2.04 -2.51
C LEU A 111 -0.51 -2.89 -2.43
N PRO A 112 -0.10 -3.52 -3.54
CA PRO A 112 1.19 -4.19 -3.61
C PRO A 112 2.33 -3.16 -3.52
N ILE A 113 3.39 -3.54 -2.81
CA ILE A 113 4.65 -2.82 -2.70
C ILE A 113 5.65 -3.46 -3.65
N PHE A 114 6.23 -2.66 -4.55
CA PHE A 114 7.28 -3.11 -5.48
C PHE A 114 8.64 -2.53 -5.09
N TYR A 115 9.72 -3.19 -5.54
CA TYR A 115 11.05 -2.60 -5.46
C TYR A 115 11.28 -1.63 -6.63
N GLY A 116 11.46 -0.34 -6.33
CA GLY A 116 11.67 0.70 -7.33
C GLY A 116 10.40 1.46 -7.70
N THR A 117 10.59 2.53 -8.45
CA THR A 117 9.58 3.56 -8.74
C THR A 117 9.43 3.83 -10.23
N SER A 118 9.66 2.83 -11.11
CA SER A 118 9.43 3.04 -12.54
C SER A 118 7.94 3.17 -12.83
N GLN A 119 7.62 3.68 -14.02
CA GLN A 119 6.24 3.81 -14.47
C GLN A 119 5.48 2.48 -14.39
N ARG A 120 6.15 1.34 -14.61
CA ARG A 120 5.52 0.01 -14.56
C ARG A 120 5.15 -0.42 -13.14
N GLU A 121 5.99 -0.16 -12.15
CA GLU A 121 5.68 -0.49 -10.74
C GLU A 121 4.58 0.44 -10.20
N LEU A 122 4.77 1.75 -10.38
CA LEU A 122 3.80 2.75 -9.96
C LEU A 122 2.48 2.64 -10.74
N ALA A 123 2.47 1.93 -11.87
CA ALA A 123 1.26 1.56 -12.60
C ALA A 123 0.33 0.65 -11.77
N MET A 124 0.87 -0.19 -10.90
CA MET A 124 0.13 -1.28 -10.26
C MET A 124 0.00 -1.13 -8.74
N GLY A 125 0.84 -0.32 -8.10
CA GLY A 125 0.82 -0.14 -6.65
C GLY A 125 1.73 0.98 -6.18
N VAL A 126 2.40 0.77 -5.05
CA VAL A 126 3.40 1.69 -4.51
C VAL A 126 4.81 1.13 -4.73
N GLY A 127 5.76 2.03 -4.96
CA GLY A 127 7.16 1.68 -5.20
C GLY A 127 8.04 2.08 -4.02
N LEU A 128 8.85 1.16 -3.52
CA LEU A 128 9.93 1.45 -2.57
C LEU A 128 11.01 2.26 -3.26
N VAL A 129 11.31 3.45 -2.72
CA VAL A 129 12.36 4.33 -3.25
C VAL A 129 13.73 3.68 -3.03
N LYS A 130 14.56 3.66 -4.07
CA LYS A 130 15.90 3.06 -3.98
C LYS A 130 16.78 3.89 -3.05
N GLY A 131 17.54 3.20 -2.21
CA GLY A 131 18.46 3.83 -1.24
C GLY A 131 17.83 4.19 0.10
N THR A 132 16.53 3.92 0.29
CA THR A 132 15.86 4.05 1.59
C THR A 132 15.81 2.70 2.32
N ALA A 133 15.42 2.69 3.59
CA ALA A 133 15.31 1.45 4.36
C ALA A 133 14.31 0.48 3.71
N LYS A 134 14.57 -0.83 3.78
CA LYS A 134 13.62 -1.86 3.33
C LYS A 134 12.53 -2.13 4.38
N ILE A 135 11.59 -3.01 4.03
CA ILE A 135 10.52 -3.44 4.94
C ILE A 135 11.12 -3.98 6.23
N GLY A 136 10.76 -3.35 7.36
CA GLY A 136 11.22 -3.77 8.67
C GLY A 136 12.70 -3.51 8.95
N GLU A 137 13.39 -2.65 8.20
CA GLU A 137 14.76 -2.21 8.50
C GLU A 137 14.76 -0.93 9.37
N MET A 138 15.91 -0.63 10.00
CA MET A 138 16.13 0.64 10.71
C MET A 138 16.30 1.78 9.70
N GLY A 139 15.81 2.97 10.03
CA GLY A 139 15.81 4.14 9.17
C GLY A 139 14.41 4.46 8.61
N ASN A 140 14.40 5.20 7.50
CA ASN A 140 13.18 5.64 6.83
C ASN A 140 12.93 4.79 5.58
N MET A 141 11.82 4.06 5.56
CA MET A 141 11.30 3.39 4.37
C MET A 141 10.41 4.37 3.62
N VAL A 142 10.70 4.62 2.35
CA VAL A 142 9.90 5.58 1.56
C VAL A 142 9.15 4.87 0.46
N LEU A 143 7.83 4.99 0.45
CA LEU A 143 6.95 4.45 -0.58
C LEU A 143 6.35 5.60 -1.39
N ALA A 144 6.59 5.57 -2.70
CA ALA A 144 6.01 6.51 -3.64
C ALA A 144 4.83 5.88 -4.38
N GLY A 145 3.79 6.67 -4.67
CA GLY A 145 2.65 6.23 -5.47
C GLY A 145 1.94 7.39 -6.15
N HIS A 146 1.20 7.09 -7.22
CA HIS A 146 0.46 8.13 -7.94
C HIS A 146 -0.78 8.62 -7.18
N ARG A 147 -1.11 9.89 -7.45
CA ARG A 147 -2.38 10.53 -7.12
C ARG A 147 -3.07 10.97 -8.41
N GLY A 148 -4.35 10.68 -8.57
CA GLY A 148 -5.20 11.15 -9.67
C GLY A 148 -5.06 10.36 -10.97
N ARG A 149 -4.81 9.05 -10.94
CA ARG A 149 -4.88 8.21 -12.15
C ARG A 149 -6.33 8.02 -12.61
N SER A 150 -6.50 7.82 -13.92
CA SER A 150 -7.81 7.57 -14.54
C SER A 150 -8.51 6.31 -14.01
N PHE A 151 -7.73 5.31 -13.59
CA PHE A 151 -8.21 4.03 -13.04
C PHE A 151 -7.30 3.60 -11.89
N GLY A 152 -7.88 2.94 -10.87
CA GLY A 152 -7.14 2.54 -9.68
C GLY A 152 -6.94 3.71 -8.73
N ARG A 153 -7.50 3.61 -7.52
CA ARG A 153 -7.52 4.71 -6.55
C ARG A 153 -6.15 5.02 -5.93
N LEU A 154 -5.19 4.10 -5.97
CA LEU A 154 -3.80 4.28 -5.50
C LEU A 154 -3.72 5.14 -4.22
N LEU A 155 -2.90 6.19 -4.19
CA LEU A 155 -2.76 7.10 -3.04
C LEU A 155 -3.71 8.31 -3.12
N ASN A 156 -4.81 8.25 -3.88
CA ASN A 156 -5.73 9.39 -4.09
C ASN A 156 -6.25 9.99 -2.78
N ARG A 157 -6.57 9.11 -1.82
CA ARG A 157 -7.15 9.44 -0.52
C ARG A 157 -6.12 9.61 0.59
N LEU A 158 -4.82 9.62 0.26
CA LEU A 158 -3.75 9.76 1.27
C LEU A 158 -3.89 11.06 2.08
N ASN A 159 -4.50 12.10 1.51
CA ASN A 159 -4.80 13.36 2.20
C ASN A 159 -5.85 13.24 3.32
N GLU A 160 -6.52 12.10 3.48
CA GLU A 160 -7.49 11.89 4.56
C GLU A 160 -6.83 11.40 5.86
N LEU A 161 -5.54 11.01 5.80
CA LEU A 161 -4.81 10.59 6.99
C LEU A 161 -4.45 11.76 7.89
N VAL A 162 -4.49 11.55 9.19
CA VAL A 162 -4.11 12.48 10.25
C VAL A 162 -3.24 11.76 11.28
N SER A 163 -2.58 12.52 12.16
CA SER A 163 -1.77 11.94 13.24
C SER A 163 -2.61 10.98 14.09
N GLY A 164 -2.02 9.84 14.47
CA GLY A 164 -2.68 8.74 15.16
C GLY A 164 -3.20 7.64 14.24
N ASP A 165 -3.47 7.93 12.96
CA ASP A 165 -3.95 6.90 12.03
C ASP A 165 -2.91 5.79 11.82
N VAL A 166 -3.39 4.57 11.61
CA VAL A 166 -2.54 3.39 11.48
C VAL A 166 -2.34 2.99 10.03
N ILE A 167 -1.11 2.61 9.72
CA ILE A 167 -0.65 2.06 8.45
C ILE A 167 0.01 0.72 8.74
N VAL A 168 -0.38 -0.33 8.02
CA VAL A 168 0.24 -1.66 8.14
C VAL A 168 1.02 -1.97 6.87
N VAL A 169 2.25 -2.45 7.04
CA VAL A 169 3.05 -3.05 5.96
C VAL A 169 3.18 -4.54 6.26
N ASP A 170 2.57 -5.36 5.42
CA ASP A 170 2.63 -6.82 5.50
C ASP A 170 3.76 -7.33 4.60
N SER A 171 4.78 -7.99 5.16
CA SER A 171 5.89 -8.59 4.41
C SER A 171 5.62 -10.02 3.96
N GLY A 172 4.42 -10.56 4.19
CA GLY A 172 4.03 -11.96 3.99
C GLY A 172 4.40 -12.87 5.16
N SER A 173 5.42 -12.51 5.93
CA SER A 173 5.88 -13.24 7.11
C SER A 173 5.65 -12.49 8.42
N LYS A 174 5.65 -11.16 8.38
CA LYS A 174 5.44 -10.30 9.53
C LYS A 174 4.67 -9.04 9.12
N ASN A 175 3.78 -8.59 10.00
CA ASN A 175 3.15 -7.29 9.91
C ASN A 175 3.97 -6.24 10.67
N TYR A 176 4.12 -5.07 10.06
CA TYR A 176 4.75 -3.90 10.64
C TYR A 176 3.71 -2.80 10.75
N VAL A 177 3.45 -2.36 11.97
CA VAL A 177 2.37 -1.42 12.28
C VAL A 177 2.99 -0.06 12.55
N TYR A 178 2.55 0.95 11.81
CA TYR A 178 3.03 2.31 11.92
C TYR A 178 1.89 3.24 12.32
N SER A 179 2.18 4.19 13.21
CA SER A 179 1.26 5.30 13.53
C SER A 179 1.74 6.58 12.85
N VAL A 180 0.84 7.25 12.14
CA VAL A 180 1.09 8.55 11.51
C VAL A 180 1.37 9.57 12.60
N TYR A 181 2.45 10.33 12.45
CA TYR A 181 2.77 11.42 13.37
C TYR A 181 2.84 12.78 12.67
N GLU A 182 3.07 12.81 11.36
CA GLU A 182 3.25 14.05 10.60
C GLU A 182 2.63 13.95 9.20
N LYS A 183 2.05 15.07 8.75
CA LYS A 183 1.62 15.31 7.38
C LYS A 183 2.17 16.66 6.94
N GLU A 184 2.78 16.68 5.75
CA GLU A 184 3.32 17.91 5.18
C GLU A 184 3.12 17.96 3.64
N VAL A 185 3.24 19.17 3.10
CA VAL A 185 3.25 19.42 1.65
C VAL A 185 4.55 20.12 1.30
N VAL A 186 5.33 19.53 0.41
CA VAL A 186 6.69 19.96 0.06
C VAL A 186 6.83 20.15 -1.45
N TYR A 187 7.88 20.84 -1.89
CA TYR A 187 8.22 20.91 -3.30
C TYR A 187 8.83 19.59 -3.81
N PRO A 188 8.70 19.25 -5.10
CA PRO A 188 9.27 18.02 -5.66
C PRO A 188 10.79 17.87 -5.46
N GLU A 189 11.52 18.98 -5.40
CA GLU A 189 12.96 19.09 -5.17
C GLU A 189 13.37 18.94 -3.70
N ASP A 190 12.41 18.99 -2.76
CA ASP A 190 12.67 18.86 -1.33
C ASP A 190 12.95 17.41 -0.95
N THR A 191 14.19 16.98 -1.16
CA THR A 191 14.62 15.60 -0.88
C THR A 191 14.76 15.27 0.60
N HIS A 192 14.64 16.24 1.50
CA HIS A 192 14.78 16.05 2.95
C HIS A 192 13.81 14.98 3.50
N VAL A 193 12.62 14.85 2.89
CA VAL A 193 11.59 13.87 3.25
C VAL A 193 12.00 12.42 3.00
N LEU A 194 13.05 12.20 2.22
CA LEU A 194 13.60 10.86 1.98
C LEU A 194 14.45 10.37 3.15
N TYR A 195 14.88 11.28 4.03
CA TYR A 195 15.71 10.98 5.18
C TYR A 195 14.87 10.95 6.46
N GLY A 196 15.35 10.21 7.45
CA GLY A 196 14.72 10.12 8.77
C GLY A 196 15.71 9.62 9.82
N PRO A 197 15.30 9.52 11.09
CA PRO A 197 16.16 9.06 12.17
C PRO A 197 16.69 7.65 11.87
N LYS A 198 18.00 7.45 12.02
CA LYS A 198 18.65 6.14 11.73
C LYS A 198 18.44 5.12 12.85
N ASP A 199 18.12 5.60 14.04
CA ASP A 199 17.87 4.87 15.27
C ASP A 199 16.38 4.54 15.48
N GLN A 200 15.52 4.85 14.49
CA GLN A 200 14.09 4.53 14.52
C GLN A 200 13.67 3.82 13.24
N ARG A 201 12.51 3.16 13.28
CA ARG A 201 11.88 2.55 12.11
C ARG A 201 10.73 3.44 11.68
N THR A 202 10.91 4.13 10.56
CA THR A 202 9.95 5.11 10.06
C THR A 202 9.50 4.76 8.66
N LEU A 203 8.28 5.18 8.32
CA LEU A 203 7.65 5.01 7.02
C LEU A 203 7.23 6.38 6.50
N THR A 204 7.62 6.69 5.27
CA THR A 204 7.18 7.89 4.57
C THR A 204 6.39 7.50 3.32
N LEU A 205 5.14 7.96 3.21
CA LEU A 205 4.31 7.82 2.01
C LEU A 205 4.33 9.13 1.22
N ILE A 206 4.69 9.07 -0.06
CA ILE A 206 4.82 10.26 -0.92
C ILE A 206 3.90 10.12 -2.14
N THR A 207 3.14 11.17 -2.43
CA THR A 207 2.32 11.26 -3.64
C THR A 207 2.25 12.67 -4.21
N CYS A 208 1.78 12.83 -5.44
CA CYS A 208 1.63 14.15 -6.06
C CYS A 208 0.53 14.99 -5.40
N HIS A 209 0.72 16.30 -5.33
CA HIS A 209 -0.26 17.25 -4.79
C HIS A 209 -0.18 18.59 -5.53
N PRO A 210 -1.26 19.39 -5.65
CA PRO A 210 -2.66 18.98 -5.49
C PRO A 210 -3.09 18.04 -6.64
N LEU A 211 -4.32 17.51 -6.57
CA LEU A 211 -4.87 16.70 -7.66
C LEU A 211 -4.85 17.50 -8.98
N HIS A 212 -4.53 16.82 -10.08
CA HIS A 212 -4.50 17.36 -11.46
C HIS A 212 -3.44 18.41 -11.82
N GLN A 213 -2.76 19.07 -10.86
CA GLN A 213 -1.68 20.03 -11.15
C GLN A 213 -0.28 19.55 -10.72
N THR A 214 -0.20 18.63 -9.73
CA THR A 214 1.03 17.93 -9.32
C THR A 214 2.27 18.80 -9.01
N SER A 215 2.08 20.07 -8.64
CA SER A 215 3.15 21.04 -8.37
C SER A 215 3.93 20.80 -7.08
N HIS A 216 3.37 20.04 -6.14
CA HIS A 216 3.92 19.70 -4.84
C HIS A 216 3.84 18.20 -4.59
N ARG A 217 4.34 17.76 -3.43
CA ARG A 217 4.20 16.40 -2.92
C ARG A 217 3.48 16.43 -1.58
N LEU A 218 2.48 15.57 -1.43
CA LEU A 218 1.88 15.25 -0.14
C LEU A 218 2.72 14.14 0.48
N VAL A 219 3.14 14.36 1.73
CA VAL A 219 3.99 13.45 2.48
C VAL A 219 3.30 13.11 3.80
N ILE A 220 3.23 11.82 4.10
CA ILE A 220 2.78 11.29 5.39
C ILE A 220 3.96 10.56 6.02
N LYS A 221 4.35 10.94 7.24
CA LYS A 221 5.36 10.21 8.01
C LYS A 221 4.71 9.46 9.16
N ALA A 222 5.17 8.24 9.36
CA ALA A 222 4.69 7.33 10.36
C ALA A 222 5.86 6.61 11.05
N ARG A 223 5.68 6.23 12.31
CA ARG A 223 6.67 5.56 13.15
C ARG A 223 6.19 4.17 13.51
N LEU A 224 7.08 3.18 13.48
CA LEU A 224 6.74 1.82 13.86
C LEU A 224 6.30 1.79 15.33
N ILE A 225 5.24 1.05 15.61
CA ILE A 225 4.72 0.79 16.95
C ILE A 225 4.66 -0.71 17.29
N ASP A 226 4.68 -1.60 16.28
CA ASP A 226 4.70 -3.07 16.44
C ASP A 226 5.30 -3.80 15.20
#